data_AF-A0A224V8H8-F1
#
_entry.id   AF-A0A224V8H8-F1
#
_cell.length_a   1.000
_cell.length_b   1.000
_cell.length_c   1.000
_cell.angle_alpha   90.00
_cell.angle_beta   90.00
_cell.angle_gamma   90.00
#
_symmetry.space_group_name_H-M   'P 1'
#
loop_
_entity.id
_entity.type
_entity.pdbx_description
1 polymer ?
#
loop_
_entity_poly.entity_id
_entity_poly.type
_entity_poly.pdbx_seq_one_letter_code
_entity_poly.pdbx_strand_id
1 'polypeptide(L)'
;MQNNISLASHIGDYQFDNLLLNAAGVRCSTTDELNKTLDSMAGGCVTKSATPEERAGNESPRMKALPLGSINSMGLPNHGIDYYLKFAEENQGKNGKQVILSIAGLSIDQNIEMLKKV
;
A
#
# COMPACT_ATOMS: atom_id res chain seq x y z
N MET A 1 19.88 -20.63 27.14
CA MET A 1 18.84 -20.90 26.13
C MET A 1 18.62 -19.62 25.36
N GLN A 2 19.03 -19.58 24.10
CA GLN A 2 18.80 -18.42 23.24
C GLN A 2 17.33 -18.47 22.86
N ASN A 3 16.53 -17.53 23.37
CA ASN A 3 15.12 -17.45 22.96
C ASN A 3 15.10 -17.09 21.48
N ASN A 4 14.66 -18.03 20.64
CA ASN A 4 14.38 -17.78 19.23
C ASN A 4 13.09 -16.95 19.14
N ILE A 5 13.21 -15.63 19.31
CA ILE A 5 12.12 -14.69 19.08
C ILE A 5 11.98 -14.52 17.56
N SER A 6 10.78 -14.77 17.04
CA SER A 6 10.45 -14.60 15.63
C SER A 6 9.30 -13.60 15.48
N LEU A 7 9.39 -12.74 14.47
CA LEU A 7 8.30 -11.86 14.04
C LEU A 7 7.50 -12.46 12.86
N ALA A 8 7.89 -13.62 12.37
CA ALA A 8 7.22 -14.29 11.25
C ALA A 8 5.74 -14.50 11.56
N SER A 9 4.91 -14.18 10.58
CA SER A 9 3.46 -14.10 10.75
C SER A 9 2.74 -14.54 9.47
N HIS A 10 1.45 -14.80 9.56
CA HIS A 10 0.60 -15.12 8.41
C HIS A 10 -0.70 -14.29 8.42
N ILE A 11 -1.20 -13.96 7.23
CA ILE A 11 -2.55 -13.41 7.02
C ILE A 11 -3.23 -14.30 5.96
N GLY A 12 -4.24 -15.07 6.37
CA GLY A 12 -4.78 -16.14 5.53
C GLY A 12 -3.65 -17.11 5.14
N ASP A 13 -3.54 -17.38 3.84
CA ASP A 13 -2.51 -18.25 3.26
C ASP A 13 -1.18 -17.54 2.96
N TYR A 14 -1.09 -16.23 3.23
CA TYR A 14 0.10 -15.43 2.94
C TYR A 14 1.05 -15.38 4.12
N GLN A 15 2.32 -15.73 3.87
CA GLN A 15 3.40 -15.66 4.85
C GLN A 15 4.16 -14.35 4.76
N PHE A 16 4.56 -13.82 5.92
CA PHE A 16 5.38 -12.62 6.08
C PHE A 16 6.53 -12.88 7.04
N ASP A 17 7.70 -12.32 6.77
CA ASP A 17 8.84 -12.32 7.71
C ASP A 17 8.55 -11.48 8.97
N ASN A 18 7.69 -10.47 8.83
CA ASN A 18 7.12 -9.65 9.92
C ASN A 18 5.89 -8.87 9.42
N LEU A 19 5.07 -8.33 10.32
CA LEU A 19 3.88 -7.52 9.95
C LEU A 19 4.10 -6.01 10.01
N LEU A 20 5.36 -5.55 9.98
CA LEU A 20 5.64 -4.13 9.84
C LEU A 20 5.53 -3.77 8.35
N LEU A 21 4.46 -3.07 8.01
CA LEU A 21 4.13 -2.62 6.66
C LEU A 21 3.95 -1.09 6.67
N ASN A 22 4.09 -0.46 5.51
CA ASN A 22 3.68 0.94 5.38
C ASN A 22 2.14 1.06 5.47
N ALA A 23 1.66 2.16 6.05
CA ALA A 23 0.24 2.49 5.94
C ALA A 23 -0.09 2.91 4.49
N ALA A 24 -1.25 2.50 4.00
CA ALA A 24 -1.74 2.95 2.70
C ALA A 24 -1.77 4.49 2.64
N GLY A 25 -1.16 5.05 1.61
CA GLY A 25 -0.99 6.49 1.45
C GLY A 25 0.30 7.09 1.97
N VAL A 26 1.18 6.31 2.61
CA VAL A 26 2.49 6.74 3.08
C VAL A 26 3.57 5.99 2.30
N ARG A 27 4.36 6.71 1.49
CA ARG A 27 5.48 6.18 0.68
C ARG A 27 5.11 4.97 -0.17
N CYS A 28 4.03 5.07 -0.92
CA CYS A 28 3.49 3.96 -1.71
C CYS A 28 2.72 4.41 -2.95
N SER A 29 2.95 5.65 -3.41
CA SER A 29 2.20 6.26 -4.52
C SER A 29 2.82 5.91 -5.87
N THR A 30 4.15 5.79 -5.93
CA THR A 30 4.89 5.45 -7.15
C THR A 30 5.59 4.10 -7.04
N THR A 31 5.93 3.48 -8.18
CA THR A 31 6.72 2.23 -8.26
C THR A 31 8.05 2.36 -7.52
N ASP A 32 8.73 3.51 -7.61
CA ASP A 32 9.99 3.75 -6.89
C ASP A 32 9.79 3.72 -5.36
N GLU A 33 8.73 4.35 -4.85
CA GLU A 33 8.41 4.31 -3.42
C GLU A 33 8.05 2.89 -2.94
N LEU A 34 7.31 2.14 -3.76
CA LEU A 34 6.90 0.77 -3.45
C LEU A 34 8.10 -0.19 -3.48
N ASN A 35 8.97 -0.10 -4.49
CA ASN A 35 10.20 -0.88 -4.56
C ASN A 35 11.10 -0.60 -3.35
N LYS A 36 11.32 0.68 -3.00
CA LYS A 36 12.06 1.06 -1.79
C LYS A 36 11.46 0.48 -0.51
N THR A 37 10.15 0.28 -0.46
CA THR A 37 9.48 -0.35 0.69
C THR A 37 9.72 -1.87 0.69
N LEU A 38 9.60 -2.54 -0.46
CA LEU A 38 9.88 -3.97 -0.59
C LEU A 38 11.34 -4.33 -0.32
N ASP A 39 12.27 -3.48 -0.77
CA ASP A 39 13.72 -3.60 -0.56
C ASP A 39 14.14 -3.28 0.89
N SER A 40 13.22 -2.78 1.73
CA SER A 40 13.47 -2.51 3.14
C SER A 40 13.27 -3.75 4.03
N MET A 41 13.41 -3.59 5.34
CA MET A 41 13.14 -4.63 6.34
C MET A 41 11.64 -4.88 6.59
N ALA A 42 10.73 -4.11 5.98
CA ALA A 42 9.28 -4.33 6.08
C ALA A 42 8.90 -5.72 5.56
N GLY A 43 7.92 -6.41 6.15
CA GLY A 43 7.54 -7.75 5.68
C GLY A 43 6.84 -7.80 4.32
N GLY A 44 6.52 -6.63 3.75
CA GLY A 44 5.82 -6.45 2.50
C GLY A 44 5.51 -4.97 2.29
N CYS A 45 4.60 -4.65 1.39
CA CYS A 45 4.11 -3.28 1.21
C CYS A 45 2.60 -3.23 0.99
N VAL A 46 2.02 -2.06 1.27
CA VAL A 46 0.63 -1.72 0.95
C VAL A 46 0.65 -0.62 -0.09
N THR A 47 -0.09 -0.76 -1.18
CA THR A 47 -0.14 0.26 -2.23
C THR A 47 -0.88 1.51 -1.75
N LYS A 48 -0.74 2.61 -2.50
CA LYS A 48 -1.64 3.75 -2.33
C LYS A 48 -3.08 3.30 -2.62
N SER A 49 -4.01 3.81 -1.82
CA SER A 49 -5.45 3.60 -2.03
C SER A 49 -5.87 4.08 -3.41
N ALA A 50 -6.23 3.12 -4.26
CA ALA A 50 -6.52 3.34 -5.66
C ALA A 50 -8.00 3.67 -5.89
N THR A 51 -8.26 4.57 -6.84
CA THR A 51 -9.57 4.77 -7.46
C THR A 51 -9.60 4.13 -8.85
N PRO A 52 -10.77 4.02 -9.53
CA PRO A 52 -10.80 3.46 -10.88
C PRO A 52 -9.84 4.20 -11.82
N GLU A 53 -9.86 5.53 -11.75
CA GLU A 53 -8.99 6.42 -12.52
C GLU A 53 -8.01 7.19 -11.64
N GLU A 54 -6.96 7.75 -12.26
CA GLU A 54 -6.01 8.65 -11.60
C GLU A 54 -6.72 9.87 -10.99
N ARG A 55 -6.20 10.30 -9.84
CA ARG A 55 -6.65 11.51 -9.15
C ARG A 55 -5.46 12.36 -8.76
N ALA A 56 -5.57 13.66 -9.00
CA ALA A 56 -4.59 14.65 -8.54
C ALA A 56 -4.62 14.88 -7.02
N GLY A 57 -5.75 14.58 -6.36
CA GLY A 57 -6.01 14.90 -4.96
C GLY A 57 -6.47 16.35 -4.73
N ASN A 58 -6.52 16.77 -3.47
CA ASN A 58 -6.89 18.14 -3.09
C ASN A 58 -5.75 19.14 -3.39
N GLU A 59 -6.06 20.44 -3.42
CA GLU A 59 -5.05 21.49 -3.58
C GLU A 59 -4.04 21.51 -2.40
N SER A 60 -2.82 21.96 -2.69
CA SER A 60 -1.78 22.14 -1.65
C SER A 60 -1.91 23.50 -0.95
N PRO A 61 -1.53 23.62 0.34
CA PRO A 61 -0.95 22.59 1.21
C PRO A 61 -2.01 21.62 1.77
N ARG A 62 -1.74 20.32 1.65
CA ARG A 62 -2.67 19.23 2.01
C ARG A 62 -2.13 18.21 3.03
N MET A 63 -0.92 18.44 3.53
CA MET A 63 -0.31 17.67 4.61
C MET A 63 0.56 18.61 5.44
N LYS A 64 0.53 18.45 6.76
CA LYS A 64 1.41 19.13 7.69
C LYS A 64 1.91 18.16 8.76
N ALA A 65 3.23 18.06 8.91
CA ALA A 65 3.86 17.42 10.07
C ALA A 65 3.74 18.34 11.30
N LEU A 66 3.50 17.72 12.45
CA LEU A 66 3.32 18.36 13.75
C LEU A 66 4.29 17.69 14.75
N PRO A 67 4.63 18.33 15.88
CA PRO A 67 5.55 17.75 16.86
C PRO A 67 5.16 16.35 17.37
N LEU A 68 3.86 16.05 17.40
CA LEU A 68 3.31 14.77 17.89
C LEU A 68 2.60 13.95 16.80
N GLY A 69 2.77 14.27 15.52
CA GLY A 69 2.10 13.52 14.44
C GLY A 69 1.98 14.29 13.13
N SER A 70 0.84 14.12 12.45
CA SER A 70 0.54 14.85 11.22
C SER A 70 -0.95 15.04 11.03
N ILE A 71 -1.34 16.07 10.28
CA ILE A 71 -2.69 16.25 9.74
C ILE A 71 -2.60 16.26 8.21
N ASN A 72 -3.55 15.63 7.54
CA ASN A 72 -3.61 15.62 6.08
C ASN A 72 -5.06 15.62 5.57
N SER A 73 -5.23 16.18 4.38
CA SER A 73 -6.45 16.12 3.58
C SER A 73 -6.03 15.89 2.13
N MET A 74 -5.38 14.75 1.87
CA MET A 74 -4.72 14.50 0.58
C MET A 74 -5.71 14.46 -0.59
N GLY A 75 -6.95 13.98 -0.37
CA GLY A 75 -7.98 13.85 -1.41
C GLY A 75 -7.82 12.65 -2.35
N LEU A 76 -7.16 11.59 -1.88
CA LEU A 76 -6.81 10.36 -2.64
C LEU A 76 -5.99 10.64 -3.92
N PRO A 77 -4.82 11.32 -3.87
CA PRO A 77 -3.95 11.43 -5.02
C PRO A 77 -3.35 10.06 -5.32
N ASN A 78 -3.60 9.50 -6.50
CA ASN A 78 -3.22 8.14 -6.86
C ASN A 78 -3.24 7.95 -8.39
N HIS A 79 -2.52 6.96 -8.92
CA HIS A 79 -2.38 6.71 -10.36
C HIS A 79 -3.43 5.74 -10.96
N GLY A 80 -4.55 5.50 -10.27
CA GLY A 80 -5.60 4.59 -10.71
C GLY A 80 -5.29 3.12 -10.45
N ILE A 81 -6.32 2.28 -10.46
CA ILE A 81 -6.22 0.86 -10.08
C ILE A 81 -5.26 0.07 -10.97
N ASP A 82 -5.25 0.33 -12.28
CA ASP A 82 -4.47 -0.45 -13.23
C ASP A 82 -2.95 -0.28 -13.00
N TYR A 83 -2.53 0.91 -12.53
CA TYR A 83 -1.13 1.17 -12.16
C TYR A 83 -0.68 0.30 -10.98
N TYR A 84 -1.51 0.24 -9.93
CA TYR A 84 -1.17 -0.51 -8.71
C TYR A 84 -1.39 -2.00 -8.85
N LEU A 85 -2.38 -2.42 -9.64
CA LEU A 85 -2.63 -3.83 -9.95
C LEU A 85 -1.44 -4.40 -10.73
N LYS A 86 -0.99 -3.71 -11.79
CA LYS A 86 0.21 -4.13 -12.52
C LYS A 86 1.42 -4.28 -11.61
N PHE A 87 1.64 -3.32 -10.71
CA PHE A 87 2.74 -3.42 -9.73
C PHE A 87 2.58 -4.65 -8.82
N ALA A 88 1.38 -4.92 -8.33
CA ALA A 88 1.10 -6.06 -7.47
C ALA A 88 1.31 -7.39 -8.21
N GLU A 89 0.78 -7.54 -9.43
CA GLU A 89 0.99 -8.71 -10.28
C GLU A 89 2.48 -8.97 -10.54
N GLU A 90 3.24 -7.90 -10.79
CA GLU A 90 4.68 -8.00 -11.03
C GLU A 90 5.48 -8.33 -9.76
N ASN A 91 4.97 -8.10 -8.54
CA ASN A 91 5.79 -8.18 -7.31
C ASN A 91 5.26 -9.15 -6.24
N GLN A 92 4.06 -9.71 -6.40
CA GLN A 92 3.46 -10.58 -5.41
C GLN A 92 4.34 -11.81 -5.12
N GLY A 93 4.71 -12.00 -3.85
CA GLY A 93 5.52 -13.13 -3.40
C GLY A 93 7.00 -13.08 -3.78
N LYS A 94 7.45 -12.06 -4.54
CA LYS A 94 8.87 -11.93 -4.90
C LYS A 94 9.71 -11.71 -3.64
N ASN A 95 10.83 -12.42 -3.55
CA ASN A 95 11.75 -12.38 -2.41
C ASN A 95 11.06 -12.65 -1.05
N GLY A 96 9.97 -13.41 -1.04
CA GLY A 96 9.20 -13.71 0.18
C GLY A 96 8.33 -12.55 0.70
N LYS A 97 8.23 -11.44 -0.04
CA LYS A 97 7.46 -10.25 0.35
C LYS A 97 6.08 -10.27 -0.31
N GLN A 98 5.07 -9.83 0.42
CA GLN A 98 3.70 -9.72 -0.11
C GLN A 98 3.33 -8.27 -0.40
N VAL A 99 2.50 -8.07 -1.42
CA VAL A 99 1.91 -6.77 -1.77
C VAL A 99 0.42 -6.80 -1.40
N ILE A 100 -0.03 -5.83 -0.61
CA ILE A 100 -1.44 -5.62 -0.30
C ILE A 100 -1.94 -4.45 -1.15
N LEU A 101 -2.90 -4.73 -2.04
CA LEU A 101 -3.53 -3.72 -2.88
C LEU A 101 -4.60 -2.95 -2.08
N SER A 102 -4.41 -1.65 -1.87
CA SER A 102 -5.40 -0.79 -1.23
C SER A 102 -6.39 -0.24 -2.26
N ILE A 103 -7.68 -0.51 -2.08
CA ILE A 103 -8.77 -0.07 -2.96
C ILE A 103 -9.65 0.93 -2.20
N ALA A 104 -9.96 2.07 -2.83
CA ALA A 104 -10.78 3.14 -2.23
C ALA A 104 -11.65 3.87 -3.27
N GLY A 105 -12.55 3.13 -3.91
CA GLY A 105 -13.59 3.71 -4.77
C GLY A 105 -14.47 4.69 -3.99
N LEU A 106 -14.94 5.72 -4.66
CA LEU A 106 -15.80 6.76 -4.07
C LEU A 106 -17.26 6.32 -3.93
N SER A 107 -17.59 5.11 -4.40
CA SER A 107 -18.86 4.43 -4.23
C SER A 107 -18.66 2.92 -4.13
N ILE A 108 -19.70 2.22 -3.70
CA ILE A 108 -19.73 0.75 -3.68
C ILE A 108 -19.54 0.19 -5.09
N ASP A 109 -20.21 0.77 -6.09
CA ASP A 109 -20.12 0.32 -7.49
C ASP A 109 -18.69 0.42 -8.02
N GLN A 110 -17.98 1.52 -7.70
CA GLN A 110 -16.57 1.67 -8.08
C GLN A 110 -15.67 0.64 -7.40
N ASN A 111 -15.94 0.29 -6.14
CA ASN A 111 -15.20 -0.78 -5.48
C ASN A 111 -15.46 -2.14 -6.16
N ILE A 112 -16.72 -2.45 -6.49
CA ILE A 112 -17.08 -3.68 -7.18
C ILE A 112 -16.44 -3.74 -8.58
N GLU A 113 -16.44 -2.64 -9.31
CA GLU A 113 -15.80 -2.54 -10.63
C GLU A 113 -14.31 -2.84 -10.55
N MET A 114 -13.59 -2.22 -9.62
CA MET A 114 -12.16 -2.48 -9.42
C MET A 114 -11.89 -3.91 -8.98
N LEU A 115 -12.71 -4.47 -8.07
CA LEU A 115 -12.56 -5.84 -7.59
C LEU A 115 -12.78 -6.89 -8.68
N LYS A 116 -13.50 -6.59 -9.76
CA LYS A 116 -13.62 -7.50 -10.92
C LYS A 116 -12.34 -7.61 -11.73
N LYS A 117 -11.39 -6.68 -11.56
CA LYS A 117 -10.08 -6.71 -12.23
C LYS A 117 -9.03 -7.51 -11.44
N VAL A 118 -9.25 -7.71 -10.14
CA VAL A 118 -8.33 -8.38 -9.18
C VAL A 118 -8.70 -9.85 -9.07
#